data_AF-A0A7W0PZB6-F1
#
_entry.id   AF-A0A7W0PZB6-F1
#
_cell.length_a   1.000
_cell.length_b   1.000
_cell.length_c   1.000
_cell.angle_alpha   90.00
_cell.angle_beta   90.00
_cell.angle_gamma   90.00
#
_symmetry.space_group_name_H-M   'P 1'
#
loop_
_entity.id
_entity.type
_entity.pdbx_description
1 polymer ?
#
loop_
_entity_poly.entity_id
_entity_poly.type
_entity_poly.pdbx_seq_one_letter_code
_entity_poly.pdbx_strand_id
1 'polypeptide(L)' 'MPPFKTAAAYKPTGDQPRAIAELSEGVHAGERYQTMLGATGTGKTATMAWIVE' A
#
# COMPACT_ATOMS: atom_id res chain seq x y z
N MET A 1 -17.94 -8.10 -8.25
CA MET A 1 -17.46 -8.18 -6.87
C MET A 1 -17.52 -6.79 -6.27
N PRO A 2 -17.88 -6.62 -4.98
CA PRO A 2 -17.77 -5.31 -4.34
C PRO A 2 -16.30 -4.86 -4.31
N PRO A 3 -16.01 -3.54 -4.33
CA PRO A 3 -14.66 -3.04 -4.14
C PRO A 3 -14.11 -3.46 -2.77
N PHE A 4 -12.80 -3.68 -2.69
CA PHE A 4 -12.14 -3.85 -1.40
C PHE A 4 -12.25 -2.55 -0.59
N LYS A 5 -12.21 -2.67 0.73
CA LYS A 5 -12.23 -1.53 1.64
C LYS A 5 -11.60 -1.89 2.97
N THR A 6 -10.58 -1.16 3.38
CA THR A 6 -9.93 -1.31 4.68
C THR A 6 -10.74 -0.65 5.78
N ALA A 7 -10.45 -1.03 7.03
CA ALA A 7 -11.11 -0.44 8.19
C ALA A 7 -10.71 1.04 8.36
N ALA A 8 -11.71 1.92 8.56
CA ALA A 8 -11.49 3.35 8.75
C ALA A 8 -10.83 3.75 10.10
N ALA A 9 -10.46 2.75 10.93
CA ALA A 9 -9.82 2.96 12.23
C ALA A 9 -8.42 3.57 12.10
N TYR A 10 -7.76 3.40 10.95
CA TYR A 10 -6.42 3.91 10.68
C TYR A 10 -6.39 4.65 9.35
N LYS A 11 -5.44 5.58 9.23
CA LYS A 11 -5.14 6.28 7.99
C LYS A 11 -3.65 6.16 7.70
N PRO A 12 -3.25 6.14 6.41
CA PRO A 12 -1.85 6.19 6.04
C PRO A 12 -1.14 7.38 6.70
N THR A 13 0.05 7.14 7.25
CA THR A 13 0.87 8.16 7.93
C THR A 13 2.36 7.97 7.63
N GLY A 14 3.18 8.99 7.93
CA GLY A 14 4.61 8.98 7.63
C GLY A 14 4.87 8.76 6.13
N ASP A 15 5.72 7.80 5.80
CA ASP A 15 6.05 7.43 4.40
C ASP A 15 5.00 6.53 3.72
N GLN A 16 3.99 6.05 4.44
CA GLN A 16 3.00 5.12 3.88
C GLN A 16 2.23 5.70 2.68
N PRO A 17 1.75 6.96 2.67
CA PRO A 17 1.05 7.52 1.51
C PRO A 17 1.89 7.48 0.23
N ARG A 18 3.19 7.77 0.35
CA ARG A 18 4.13 7.73 -0.78
C ARG A 18 4.35 6.30 -1.27
N ALA A 19 4.60 5.36 -0.35
CA ALA A 19 4.78 3.95 -0.71
C ALA A 19 3.53 3.36 -1.38
N ILE A 20 2.33 3.74 -0.94
CA ILE A 20 1.07 3.33 -1.58
C ILE A 20 1.01 3.88 -3.00
N ALA A 21 1.28 5.17 -3.19
CA ALA A 21 1.23 5.80 -4.52
C ALA A 21 2.22 5.16 -5.49
N GLU A 22 3.50 5.05 -5.11
CA GLU A 22 4.56 4.49 -5.96
C GLU A 22 4.28 3.03 -6.34
N LEU A 23 3.90 2.19 -5.39
CA LEU A 23 3.65 0.77 -5.65
C LEU A 23 2.35 0.53 -6.43
N SER A 24 1.31 1.35 -6.20
CA SER A 24 0.06 1.26 -6.97
C SER A 24 0.29 1.68 -8.42
N GLU A 25 1.07 2.74 -8.65
CA GLU A 25 1.46 3.18 -9.99
C GLU A 25 2.22 2.07 -10.73
N GLY A 26 3.20 1.42 -10.09
CA GLY A 26 3.92 0.30 -10.68
C GLY A 26 2.99 -0.87 -11.05
N VAL A 27 1.99 -1.18 -10.22
CA VAL A 27 0.97 -2.20 -10.54
C VAL A 27 0.18 -1.82 -11.78
N HIS A 28 -0.28 -0.57 -11.87
CA HIS A 28 -1.01 -0.07 -13.04
C HIS A 28 -0.15 0.01 -14.31
N ALA A 29 1.15 0.27 -14.16
CA ALA A 29 2.12 0.27 -15.25
C ALA A 29 2.51 -1.15 -15.73
N GLY A 30 2.03 -2.20 -15.05
CA GLY A 30 2.33 -3.59 -15.40
C GLY A 30 3.74 -4.04 -14.96
N GLU A 31 4.34 -3.37 -13.99
CA GLU A 31 5.63 -3.77 -13.44
C GLU A 31 5.52 -5.12 -12.75
N ARG A 32 6.24 -6.12 -13.30
CA ARG A 32 6.17 -7.50 -12.82
C ARG A 32 6.77 -7.69 -11.43
N TYR A 33 7.75 -6.88 -11.06
CA TYR A 33 8.50 -7.03 -9.81
C TYR A 33 8.67 -5.67 -9.14
N GLN A 34 8.22 -5.58 -7.90
CA GLN A 34 8.36 -4.39 -7.06
C GLN A 34 8.73 -4.83 -5.64
N THR A 35 9.46 -4.00 -4.91
CA THR A 35 9.90 -4.31 -3.54
C THR A 35 9.54 -3.18 -2.60
N MET A 36 8.75 -3.49 -1.56
CA MET A 36 8.47 -2.56 -0.47
C MET A 36 9.57 -2.64 0.59
N LEU A 37 10.49 -1.68 0.59
CA LEU A 37 11.51 -1.55 1.62
C LEU A 37 10.94 -0.82 2.85
N GLY A 38 10.44 -1.58 3.82
CA GLY A 38 9.92 -1.03 5.08
C GLY A 38 10.64 -1.57 6.30
N ALA A 39 11.05 -0.68 7.21
CA ALA A 39 11.62 -1.07 8.51
C ALA A 39 10.63 -1.87 9.37
N THR A 40 11.12 -2.51 10.43
CA THR A 40 10.26 -3.22 11.39
C THR A 40 9.36 -2.23 12.11
N GLY A 41 8.06 -2.55 12.25
CA GLY A 41 7.09 -1.71 12.94
C GLY A 41 6.47 -0.58 12.11
N THR A 42 6.83 -0.39 10.83
CA THR A 42 6.29 0.70 9.99
C THR A 42 4.92 0.41 9.36
N GLY A 43 4.28 -0.70 9.71
CA GLY A 43 2.93 -1.03 9.24
C GLY A 43 2.84 -1.57 7.81
N LYS A 44 3.86 -2.31 7.33
CA LYS A 44 3.88 -2.90 5.96
C LYS A 44 2.60 -3.62 5.55
N THR A 45 1.95 -4.35 6.47
CA THR A 45 0.67 -5.03 6.20
C THR A 45 -0.46 -4.06 5.92
N ALA A 46 -0.56 -2.96 6.68
CA ALA A 46 -1.57 -1.93 6.44
C ALA A 46 -1.31 -1.22 5.11
N THR A 47 -0.04 -0.90 4.82
CA THR A 47 0.38 -0.34 3.52
C THR A 47 -0.06 -1.21 2.35
N MET A 48 0.19 -2.53 2.41
CA MET A 48 -0.25 -3.47 1.37
C MET A 48 -1.77 -3.55 1.27
N ALA A 49 -2.49 -3.52 2.40
CA ALA A 49 -3.95 -3.55 2.38
C ALA A 49 -4.54 -2.32 1.67
N TRP A 50 -3.96 -1.13 1.87
CA TRP A 50 -4.36 0.09 1.19
C TRP A 50 -3.99 0.13 -0.30
N ILE A 51 -3.00 -0.65 -0.75
CA ILE A 51 -2.69 -0.82 -2.18
C ILE A 51 -3.74 -1.73 -2.86
N VAL A 52 -4.32 -2.67 -2.12
CA VAL A 52 -5.31 -3.63 -2.63
C VAL A 52 -6.75 -3.08 -2.58
N GLU A 53 -7.03 -2.14 -1.68
CA GLU A 53 -8.30 -1.39 -1.60
C GLU A 53 -8.58 -0.59 -2.87
#